data_AF-A0A7K1Y891-F1
#
_entry.id   AF-A0A7K1Y891-F1
#
_cell.length_a   1.000
_cell.length_b   1.000
_cell.length_c   1.000
_cell.angle_alpha   90.00
_cell.angle_beta   90.00
_cell.angle_gamma   90.00
#
_symmetry.space_group_name_H-M   'P 1'
#
loop_
_entity.id
_entity.type
_entity.pdbx_description
1 polymer ?
#
loop_
_entity_poly.entity_id
_entity_poly.type
_entity_poly.pdbx_seq_one_letter_code
_entity_poly.pdbx_strand_id
1 'polypeptide(L)'
;MKKTPKHLLFSLTLLLFSFLFSECKKAEPAVANELIIGKWELRSSFNGLSGSETKYLAGNGNELRFTTNTYEIYSNGKISQNGQYQIAKVKSVLSGEMVDQIIYDNNTNSVHVTIKIQNNQLTYAVDAFDGPINIYERY
;
A
#
# COMPACT_ATOMS: atom_id res chain seq x y z
N MET A 1 9.41 -54.23 -46.29
CA MET A 1 10.28 -53.50 -45.33
C MET A 1 10.02 -52.00 -45.47
N LYS A 2 9.23 -51.40 -44.58
CA LYS A 2 8.85 -49.96 -44.64
C LYS A 2 9.88 -49.13 -43.87
N LYS A 3 10.62 -48.26 -44.55
CA LYS A 3 11.52 -47.27 -43.91
C LYS A 3 10.65 -46.14 -43.35
N THR A 4 10.57 -46.02 -42.03
CA THR A 4 10.02 -44.82 -41.39
C THR A 4 11.01 -43.67 -41.56
N PRO A 5 10.57 -42.49 -42.05
CA PRO A 5 11.47 -41.35 -42.20
C PRO A 5 11.83 -40.79 -40.82
N LYS A 6 13.08 -41.00 -40.40
CA LYS A 6 13.65 -40.50 -39.13
C LYS A 6 13.49 -38.99 -38.93
N HIS A 7 13.32 -38.24 -40.03
CA HIS A 7 13.09 -36.80 -40.01
C HIS A 7 11.70 -36.38 -39.48
N LEU A 8 10.68 -37.25 -39.60
CA LEU A 8 9.33 -36.94 -39.08
C LEU A 8 9.30 -36.99 -37.54
N LEU A 9 10.04 -37.92 -36.94
CA LEU A 9 10.14 -38.07 -35.48
C LEU A 9 10.94 -36.92 -34.83
N PHE A 10 11.97 -36.41 -35.51
CA PHE A 10 12.77 -35.28 -35.03
C PHE A 10 12.02 -33.94 -35.14
N SER A 11 11.18 -33.78 -36.17
CA SER A 11 10.33 -32.60 -36.34
C SER A 11 9.19 -32.54 -35.31
N LEU A 12 8.69 -33.69 -34.85
CA LEU A 12 7.59 -33.75 -33.88
C LEU A 12 8.05 -33.48 -32.44
N THR A 13 9.32 -33.75 -32.13
CA THR A 13 9.89 -33.47 -30.80
C THR A 13 10.22 -32.00 -30.60
N LEU A 14 10.51 -31.24 -31.67
CA LEU A 14 10.81 -29.81 -31.58
C LEU A 14 9.55 -28.94 -31.40
N LEU A 15 8.38 -29.43 -31.83
CA LEU A 15 7.11 -28.69 -31.71
C LEU A 15 6.47 -28.77 -30.31
N LEU A 16 6.86 -29.76 -29.50
CA LEU A 16 6.31 -29.96 -28.15
C LEU A 16 7.00 -29.10 -27.07
N PHE A 17 8.15 -28.50 -27.38
CA PHE A 17 8.93 -27.71 -26.42
C PHE A 17 8.54 -26.22 -26.37
N SER A 18 7.65 -25.78 -27.25
CA SER A 18 7.29 -24.36 -27.43
C SER A 18 6.26 -23.82 -26.44
N PHE A 19 5.65 -24.67 -25.61
CA PHE A 19 4.52 -24.29 -24.74
C PHE A 19 4.86 -24.03 -23.27
N LEU A 20 6.15 -23.95 -22.90
CA LEU A 20 6.57 -23.73 -21.51
C LEU A 20 6.91 -22.27 -21.16
N PHE A 21 6.65 -21.30 -22.03
CA PHE A 21 6.70 -19.89 -21.67
C PHE A 21 5.35 -19.45 -21.08
N SER A 22 4.99 -20.03 -19.93
CA SER A 22 4.03 -19.40 -19.03
C SER A 22 4.70 -18.14 -18.48
N GLU A 23 4.46 -17.03 -19.18
CA GLU A 23 4.82 -15.70 -18.74
C GLU A 23 4.09 -15.42 -17.43
N CYS A 24 4.76 -15.69 -16.32
CA CYS A 24 4.32 -15.25 -15.01
C CYS A 24 4.36 -13.72 -15.06
N LYS A 25 3.22 -13.11 -15.39
CA LYS A 25 3.03 -11.68 -15.25
C LYS A 25 3.31 -11.37 -13.79
N LYS A 26 4.49 -10.83 -13.49
CA LYS A 26 4.72 -10.15 -12.21
C LYS A 26 3.60 -9.13 -12.13
N ALA A 27 2.68 -9.34 -11.18
CA ALA A 27 1.69 -8.33 -10.86
C ALA A 27 2.46 -7.03 -10.65
N GLU A 28 2.20 -6.02 -11.48
CA GLU A 28 2.74 -4.69 -11.23
C GLU A 28 2.28 -4.29 -9.83
N PRO A 29 3.17 -3.73 -8.98
CA PRO A 29 2.75 -3.30 -7.67
C PRO A 29 1.66 -2.24 -7.87
N ALA A 30 0.46 -2.53 -7.36
CA ALA A 30 -0.65 -1.59 -7.42
C ALA A 30 -0.19 -0.25 -6.86
N VAL A 31 -0.52 0.83 -7.57
CA VAL A 31 -0.09 2.19 -7.20
C VAL A 31 -0.70 2.53 -5.84
N ALA A 32 0.05 3.18 -4.95
CA ALA A 32 -0.42 3.55 -3.61
C ALA A 32 -1.77 4.30 -3.64
N ASN A 33 -2.01 5.10 -4.70
CA ASN A 33 -3.29 5.77 -4.99
C ASN A 33 -4.48 4.82 -5.11
N GLU A 34 -4.30 3.63 -5.68
CA GLU A 34 -5.38 2.64 -5.79
C GLU A 34 -5.51 1.84 -4.49
N LEU A 35 -4.38 1.50 -3.89
CA LEU A 35 -4.33 0.69 -2.67
C LEU A 35 -4.90 1.41 -1.44
N ILE A 36 -4.85 2.75 -1.39
CA ILE A 36 -5.35 3.49 -0.22
C ILE A 36 -6.88 3.59 -0.18
N ILE A 37 -7.55 3.46 -1.33
CA ILE A 37 -9.01 3.63 -1.43
C ILE A 37 -9.72 2.59 -0.57
N GLY A 38 -10.64 3.06 0.27
CA GLY A 38 -11.39 2.24 1.21
C GLY A 38 -11.51 2.87 2.60
N LYS A 39 -11.91 2.04 3.55
CA LYS A 39 -12.06 2.39 4.96
C LYS A 39 -11.00 1.68 5.79
N TRP A 40 -10.43 2.42 6.73
CA TRP A 40 -9.34 1.96 7.58
C TRP A 40 -9.64 2.31 9.03
N GLU A 41 -9.68 1.32 9.90
CA GLU A 41 -9.93 1.51 11.33
C GLU A 41 -8.63 1.40 12.12
N LEU A 42 -8.40 2.32 13.06
CA LEU A 42 -7.20 2.34 13.88
C LEU A 42 -7.12 1.09 14.77
N ARG A 43 -5.95 0.45 14.82
CA ARG A 43 -5.69 -0.74 15.64
C ARG A 43 -4.58 -0.54 16.67
N SER A 44 -3.52 0.17 16.28
CA SER A 44 -2.43 0.51 17.17
C SER A 44 -1.95 1.94 16.93
N SER A 45 -1.54 2.60 17.99
CA SER A 45 -0.82 3.88 17.94
C SER A 45 0.44 3.78 18.79
N PHE A 46 1.57 4.22 18.25
CA PHE A 46 2.86 4.26 18.92
C PHE A 46 3.23 5.72 19.18
N ASN A 47 3.48 6.05 20.44
CA ASN A 47 3.99 7.36 20.81
C ASN A 47 5.45 7.50 20.34
N GLY A 48 5.77 8.54 19.57
CA GLY A 48 7.12 8.70 19.01
C GLY A 48 8.20 9.03 20.04
N LEU A 49 7.86 9.55 21.23
CA LEU A 49 8.82 9.84 22.29
C LEU A 49 9.03 8.65 23.23
N SER A 50 7.95 8.06 23.74
CA SER A 50 8.03 6.98 24.72
C SER A 50 8.10 5.58 24.10
N GLY A 51 7.79 5.45 22.81
CA GLY A 51 7.62 4.16 22.13
C GLY A 51 6.42 3.35 22.61
N SER A 52 5.60 3.90 23.52
CA SER A 52 4.48 3.17 24.12
C SER A 52 3.40 2.90 23.07
N GLU A 53 2.93 1.65 23.03
CA GLU A 53 1.83 1.22 22.17
C GLU A 53 0.49 1.37 22.90
N THR A 54 -0.49 1.97 22.23
CA THR A 54 -1.90 1.92 22.58
C THR A 54 -2.62 1.04 21.57
N LYS A 55 -3.35 0.02 22.04
CA LYS A 55 -4.15 -0.88 21.20
C LYS A 55 -5.63 -0.50 21.26
N TYR A 56 -6.30 -0.61 20.12
CA TYR A 56 -7.70 -0.27 19.96
C TYR A 56 -8.50 -1.49 19.50
N LEU A 57 -9.66 -1.71 20.11
CA LEU A 57 -10.60 -2.75 19.70
C LEU A 57 -11.31 -2.36 18.40
N ALA A 58 -11.91 -3.33 17.73
CA ALA A 58 -12.81 -3.06 16.59
C ALA A 58 -14.06 -2.31 17.01
N GLY A 59 -14.53 -1.42 16.14
CA GLY A 59 -15.63 -0.49 16.42
C GLY A 59 -15.22 0.70 17.30
N ASN A 60 -13.95 1.10 17.31
CA ASN A 60 -13.50 2.22 18.16
C ASN A 60 -13.83 3.60 17.57
N GLY A 61 -14.26 3.66 16.30
CA GLY A 61 -14.72 4.88 15.65
C GLY A 61 -13.61 5.87 15.28
N ASN A 62 -12.33 5.49 15.39
CA ASN A 62 -11.21 6.23 14.81
C ASN A 62 -10.88 5.62 13.45
N GLU A 63 -11.26 6.33 12.39
CA GLU A 63 -11.23 5.81 11.02
C GLU A 63 -10.60 6.81 10.06
N LEU A 64 -10.00 6.28 8.99
CA LEU A 64 -9.68 7.01 7.78
C LEU A 64 -10.52 6.44 6.64
N ARG A 65 -11.12 7.31 5.83
CA ARG A 65 -11.83 6.92 4.62
C ARG A 65 -11.26 7.66 3.44
N PHE A 66 -10.94 6.92 2.38
CA PHE A 66 -10.39 7.48 1.15
C PHE A 66 -11.23 7.06 -0.04
N THR A 67 -11.57 8.03 -0.88
CA THR A 67 -12.03 7.81 -2.25
C THR A 67 -10.88 8.04 -3.22
N THR A 68 -11.15 8.16 -4.52
CA THR A 68 -10.13 8.46 -5.53
C THR A 68 -9.32 9.73 -5.24
N ASN A 69 -9.94 10.77 -4.68
CA ASN A 69 -9.29 12.05 -4.42
C ASN A 69 -9.74 12.74 -3.12
N THR A 70 -10.75 12.22 -2.42
CA THR A 70 -11.22 12.79 -1.16
C THR A 70 -10.92 11.91 0.03
N TYR A 71 -10.86 12.53 1.20
CA TYR A 71 -10.68 11.83 2.46
C TYR A 71 -11.66 12.30 3.53
N GLU A 72 -11.91 11.44 4.51
CA GLU A 72 -12.58 11.76 5.77
C GLU A 72 -11.79 11.13 6.91
N ILE A 73 -11.55 11.89 7.97
CA ILE A 73 -10.96 11.43 9.23
C ILE A 73 -12.06 11.43 10.28
N TYR A 74 -12.21 10.31 10.97
CA TYR A 74 -13.13 10.16 12.08
C TYR A 74 -12.37 10.05 13.39
N SER A 75 -12.88 10.72 14.42
CA SER A 75 -12.47 10.51 15.81
C SER A 75 -13.71 10.28 16.66
N ASN A 76 -13.72 9.16 17.39
CA ASN A 76 -14.87 8.73 18.20
C ASN A 76 -16.20 8.75 17.43
N GLY A 77 -16.19 8.25 16.19
CA GLY A 77 -17.36 8.12 15.33
C GLY A 77 -17.87 9.41 14.70
N LYS A 78 -17.16 10.54 14.87
CA LYS A 78 -17.50 11.83 14.26
C LYS A 78 -16.43 12.28 13.30
N ILE A 79 -16.83 12.88 12.17
CA ILE A 79 -15.90 13.50 11.23
C ILE A 79 -15.16 14.62 11.96
N SER A 80 -13.85 14.50 12.07
CA SER A 80 -12.96 15.55 12.58
C SER A 80 -12.34 16.38 11.45
N GLN A 81 -12.17 15.77 10.27
CA GLN A 81 -11.58 16.43 9.11
C GLN A 81 -12.08 15.76 7.81
N ASN A 82 -12.17 16.52 6.73
CA ASN A 82 -12.44 16.00 5.39
C ASN A 82 -11.89 16.98 4.35
N GLY A 83 -11.66 16.51 3.13
CA GLY A 83 -11.13 17.34 2.06
C GLY A 83 -10.61 16.53 0.88
N GLN A 84 -9.64 17.09 0.17
CA GLN A 84 -8.94 16.44 -0.94
C GLN A 84 -7.58 15.91 -0.47
N TYR A 85 -7.08 14.84 -1.08
CA TYR A 85 -5.74 14.35 -0.83
C TYR A 85 -5.04 13.96 -2.13
N GLN A 86 -3.72 13.90 -2.07
CA GLN A 86 -2.88 13.31 -3.11
C GLN A 86 -1.75 12.51 -2.46
N ILE A 87 -1.24 11.50 -3.18
CA ILE A 87 -0.03 10.77 -2.77
C ILE A 87 1.11 11.14 -3.71
N ALA A 88 2.24 11.51 -3.13
CA ALA A 88 3.46 11.85 -3.84
C ALA A 88 4.65 11.02 -3.33
N LYS A 89 5.61 10.74 -4.21
CA LYS A 89 6.89 10.14 -3.83
C LYS A 89 7.81 11.23 -3.30
N VAL A 90 8.31 11.08 -2.07
CA VAL A 90 9.28 12.00 -1.45
C VAL A 90 10.43 11.24 -0.82
N LYS A 91 11.55 11.93 -0.60
CA LYS A 91 12.68 11.37 0.15
C LYS A 91 12.40 11.52 1.65
N SER A 92 12.37 10.41 2.39
CA SER A 92 12.19 10.44 3.84
C SER A 92 13.37 11.16 4.51
N VAL A 93 13.07 11.98 5.52
CA VAL A 93 14.11 12.64 6.33
C VAL A 93 14.76 11.67 7.32
N LEU A 94 14.06 10.58 7.67
CA LEU A 94 14.53 9.57 8.61
C LEU A 94 15.38 8.49 7.92
N SER A 95 14.90 7.92 6.83
CA SER A 95 15.59 6.81 6.14
C SER A 95 16.42 7.25 4.94
N GLY A 96 16.11 8.41 4.35
CA GLY A 96 16.71 8.85 3.09
C GLY A 96 16.19 8.10 1.85
N GLU A 97 15.24 7.18 2.00
CA GLU A 97 14.64 6.42 0.90
C GLU A 97 13.45 7.15 0.28
N MET A 98 13.07 6.77 -0.95
CA MET A 98 11.84 7.27 -1.57
C MET A 98 10.63 6.54 -0.99
N VAL A 99 9.73 7.31 -0.37
CA VAL A 99 8.52 6.82 0.31
C VAL A 99 7.28 7.51 -0.25
N ASP A 100 6.11 6.91 -0.03
CA ASP A 100 4.83 7.53 -0.35
C ASP A 100 4.42 8.49 0.79
N GLN A 101 4.20 9.75 0.46
CA GLN A 101 3.66 10.76 1.35
C GLN A 101 2.21 11.07 0.99
N ILE A 102 1.34 11.14 1.98
CA ILE A 102 0.00 11.70 1.80
C ILE A 102 0.01 13.21 2.07
N ILE A 103 -0.58 13.97 1.16
CA ILE A 103 -0.69 15.43 1.23
C ILE A 103 -2.17 15.79 1.22
N TYR A 104 -2.65 16.42 2.28
CA TYR A 104 -4.03 16.88 2.39
C TYR A 104 -4.18 18.32 1.93
N ASP A 105 -5.22 18.59 1.15
CA ASP A 105 -5.67 19.92 0.76
C ASP A 105 -4.54 20.80 0.17
N ASN A 106 -3.62 20.17 -0.56
CA ASN A 106 -2.41 20.77 -1.13
C ASN A 106 -1.49 21.47 -0.09
N ASN A 107 -1.60 21.13 1.19
CA ASN A 107 -0.77 21.71 2.24
C ASN A 107 0.60 21.04 2.33
N THR A 108 1.55 21.57 1.55
CA THR A 108 2.94 21.11 1.50
C THR A 108 3.82 21.67 2.64
N ASN A 109 3.27 22.52 3.50
CA ASN A 109 4.02 23.14 4.62
C ASN A 109 3.82 22.38 5.94
N SER A 110 3.03 21.30 5.93
CA SER A 110 2.80 20.46 7.09
C SER A 110 3.92 19.42 7.27
N VAL A 111 4.06 18.88 8.48
CA VAL A 111 4.99 17.77 8.73
C VAL A 111 4.60 16.61 7.82
N HIS A 112 5.60 16.01 7.18
CA HIS A 112 5.37 14.92 6.24
C HIS A 112 4.76 13.72 6.93
N VAL A 113 3.68 13.20 6.35
CA VAL A 113 3.08 11.93 6.76
C VAL A 113 3.32 10.93 5.65
N THR A 114 4.03 9.86 6.00
CA THR A 114 4.31 8.75 5.11
C THR A 114 3.29 7.64 5.30
N ILE A 115 3.02 6.93 4.21
CA ILE A 115 2.10 5.80 4.20
C ILE A 115 2.78 4.56 3.64
N LYS A 116 2.42 3.40 4.17
CA LYS A 116 2.77 2.10 3.61
C LYS A 116 1.56 1.18 3.71
N ILE A 117 1.18 0.58 2.59
CA ILE A 117 0.02 -0.32 2.52
C ILE A 117 0.50 -1.72 2.14
N GLN A 118 0.25 -2.69 3.01
CA GLN A 118 0.57 -4.10 2.79
C GLN A 118 -0.37 -4.98 3.60
N ASN A 119 -0.81 -6.12 3.07
CA ASN A 119 -1.61 -7.12 3.80
C ASN A 119 -2.84 -6.54 4.54
N ASN A 120 -3.63 -5.69 3.87
CA ASN A 120 -4.78 -4.99 4.46
C ASN A 120 -4.45 -4.11 5.67
N GLN A 121 -3.19 -3.71 5.82
CA GLN A 121 -2.72 -2.80 6.84
C GLN A 121 -2.20 -1.50 6.19
N LEU A 122 -2.59 -0.37 6.76
CA LEU A 122 -2.06 0.95 6.45
C LEU A 122 -1.21 1.40 7.63
N THR A 123 0.10 1.48 7.43
CA THR A 123 1.01 2.20 8.33
C THR A 123 0.98 3.67 7.95
N TYR A 124 0.76 4.53 8.95
CA TYR A 124 0.60 5.96 8.80
C TYR A 124 1.55 6.64 9.80
N ALA A 125 2.67 7.15 9.31
CA ALA A 125 3.79 7.58 10.15
C ALA A 125 4.18 9.02 9.88
N VAL A 126 4.37 9.80 10.93
CA VAL A 126 4.96 11.14 10.83
C VAL A 126 6.46 10.98 10.59
N ASP A 127 6.98 11.54 9.49
CA ASP A 127 8.40 11.45 9.09
C ASP A 127 9.24 12.46 9.89
N ALA A 128 9.32 12.22 11.20
CA ALA A 128 10.08 13.00 12.17
C ALA A 128 10.60 12.05 13.27
N PHE A 129 11.70 12.42 13.95
CA PHE A 129 12.36 11.54 14.92
C PHE A 129 11.46 11.14 16.10
N ASP A 130 10.59 12.05 16.53
CA ASP A 130 9.59 11.88 17.58
C ASP A 130 8.16 11.72 16.99
N GLY A 131 8.07 11.46 15.69
CA GLY A 131 6.83 11.29 14.97
C GLY A 131 6.07 10.04 15.44
N PRO A 132 4.77 10.13 15.75
CA PRO A 132 3.98 8.96 16.07
C PRO A 132 3.75 8.08 14.84
N ILE A 133 3.47 6.80 15.10
CA ILE A 133 3.09 5.82 14.08
C ILE A 133 1.71 5.28 14.43
N ASN A 134 0.80 5.32 13.46
CA ASN A 134 -0.51 4.70 13.56
C ASN A 134 -0.60 3.53 12.59
N ILE A 135 -1.22 2.44 13.05
CA ILE A 135 -1.48 1.26 12.25
C ILE A 135 -2.99 1.08 12.16
N TYR A 136 -3.49 1.09 10.92
CA TYR A 136 -4.88 0.86 10.59
C TYR A 136 -5.05 -0.46 9.85
N GLU A 137 -6.22 -1.06 10.02
CA GLU A 137 -6.64 -2.24 9.26
C GLU A 137 -7.84 -1.91 8.38
N ARG A 138 -7.90 -2.55 7.21
CA ARG A 138 -9.01 -2.39 6.28
C ARG A 138 -10.30 -2.99 6.86
N TYR A 139 -11.39 -2.24 6.72
CA TYR A 139 -12.76 -2.63 7.08
C TYR A 139 -13.59 -2.90 5.83
#